data_AF-A0A918DXD9-F1
#
_entry.id   AF-A0A918DXD9-F1
#
_cell.length_a   1.000
_cell.length_b   1.000
_cell.length_c   1.000
_cell.angle_alpha   90.00
_cell.angle_beta   90.00
_cell.angle_gamma   90.00
#
_symmetry.space_group_name_H-M   'P 1'
#
loop_
_entity.id
_entity.type
_entity.pdbx_description
1 polymer ?
#
loop_
_entity_poly.entity_id
_entity_poly.type
_entity_poly.pdbx_seq_one_letter_code
_entity_poly.pdbx_strand_id
1 'polypeptide(L)'
;MPDQQVDQNPNETGDEAADRAGARATDRAGDQATDRAGAQATDRAGDPAGPARDQATVESAGASADPSADTSAALPSQASATRATPAADHTDRAPGDRPDERRKLSRRSVLAATGGAGLAVGAAAGAGGHALAASDRPLELASIGSTAVPFHGTHQAGILDPAQARGHLAAFDLKAGAGRAEATALMRRWTKAASAMTEGRAADSDNQVALDAGPASLTVTFGFGASFLKKLGLPVPTALTPLPSFSADALDRRRGDGDLFVQIGADDALVAFNALRTLQRLAREVALPRWQMNGFNRSPGATARPMTTRNLMGQIDGTNNPEPSDPGFAAKVFVPAKGEPSWMAGGSYVVVRRIRMLLDAWDHLPPDRQERVIGRRKTDGAPLSGGSETTKVDLGKQKPDGSLAIAGDAHIRVAAPEANGGATMLRRGFSFHDGFAADGAPDAGLLFVAWQADPRQGFTPVQRKLDRGDGLSRFLRHESSALFAVPGGCAPGEYVGRRLLEG
;
A
#
# COMPACT_ATOMS: atom_id res chain seq x y z
N MET A 1 49.63 47.12 -5.05
CA MET A 1 48.59 46.49 -4.20
C MET A 1 47.42 47.45 -4.13
N PRO A 2 46.70 47.57 -5.25
CA PRO A 2 45.49 46.75 -5.38
C PRO A 2 45.42 46.00 -6.72
N ASP A 3 44.21 45.55 -7.04
CA ASP A 3 43.73 44.64 -8.08
C ASP A 3 44.12 44.85 -9.55
N GLN A 4 43.86 43.75 -10.29
CA GLN A 4 43.61 43.62 -11.73
C GLN A 4 44.74 43.98 -12.70
N GLN A 5 45.18 42.95 -13.43
CA GLN A 5 45.90 43.09 -14.68
C GLN A 5 45.10 42.43 -15.82
N VAL A 6 45.12 43.09 -16.96
CA VAL A 6 44.37 42.79 -18.18
C VAL A 6 45.20 41.84 -19.06
N ASP A 7 44.52 41.12 -19.95
CA ASP A 7 44.80 41.04 -21.41
C ASP A 7 44.93 39.66 -22.11
N GLN A 8 44.46 39.69 -23.36
CA GLN A 8 44.91 38.96 -24.56
C GLN A 8 44.73 37.43 -24.74
N ASN A 9 43.74 37.10 -25.59
CA ASN A 9 43.90 36.20 -26.77
C ASN A 9 45.08 36.67 -27.65
N PRO A 10 45.79 35.80 -28.42
CA PRO A 10 45.39 35.58 -29.82
C PRO A 10 45.81 34.24 -30.49
N ASN A 11 45.54 34.18 -31.81
CA ASN A 11 45.98 33.27 -32.89
C ASN A 11 44.97 32.18 -33.33
N GLU A 12 44.74 31.93 -34.64
CA GLU A 12 45.11 32.58 -35.93
C GLU A 12 44.07 32.08 -36.98
N THR A 13 43.31 32.95 -37.68
CA THR A 13 43.50 33.49 -39.06
C THR A 13 43.48 32.48 -40.24
N GLY A 14 42.89 32.89 -41.38
CA GLY A 14 42.69 32.08 -42.61
C GLY A 14 41.20 31.84 -42.92
N ASP A 15 40.40 32.77 -43.46
CA ASP A 15 40.45 33.42 -44.80
C ASP A 15 40.47 32.43 -45.99
N GLU A 16 39.66 32.57 -47.06
CA GLU A 16 38.48 33.44 -47.29
C GLU A 16 37.61 32.90 -48.47
N ALA A 17 36.62 33.68 -48.93
CA ALA A 17 35.66 33.46 -50.04
C ALA A 17 36.29 33.13 -51.43
N ALA A 18 35.61 32.93 -52.58
CA ALA A 18 34.29 33.27 -53.16
C ALA A 18 34.11 32.46 -54.50
N ASP A 19 33.04 32.47 -55.31
CA ASP A 19 31.58 32.76 -55.24
C ASP A 19 30.95 32.36 -56.63
N ARG A 20 29.61 32.35 -56.76
CA ARG A 20 28.79 32.46 -58.01
C ARG A 20 28.69 31.35 -59.09
N ALA A 21 27.50 30.73 -59.06
CA ALA A 21 26.37 30.96 -60.02
C ALA A 21 26.22 30.19 -61.36
N GLY A 22 24.95 29.80 -61.60
CA GLY A 22 24.36 29.42 -62.89
C GLY A 22 23.68 28.04 -62.88
N ALA A 23 22.46 27.77 -63.39
CA ALA A 23 21.21 28.48 -63.70
C ALA A 23 20.32 27.49 -64.53
N ARG A 24 18.99 27.68 -64.52
CA ARG A 24 17.93 26.93 -65.26
C ARG A 24 17.51 25.57 -64.67
N ALA A 25 16.23 25.15 -64.50
CA ALA A 25 14.86 25.62 -64.79
C ALA A 25 14.06 24.78 -65.82
N THR A 26 13.00 24.10 -65.34
CA THR A 26 11.69 23.74 -65.94
C THR A 26 10.83 23.21 -64.76
N ASP A 27 9.70 23.79 -64.28
CA ASP A 27 8.37 24.05 -64.91
C ASP A 27 7.78 22.76 -65.56
N ARG A 28 6.53 22.26 -65.37
CA ARG A 28 5.19 22.69 -64.87
C ARG A 28 4.32 21.41 -64.65
N ALA A 29 3.04 21.37 -64.25
CA ALA A 29 2.12 22.16 -63.41
C ALA A 29 0.73 21.44 -63.39
N GLY A 30 -0.19 21.84 -62.50
CA GLY A 30 -1.63 21.49 -62.54
C GLY A 30 -2.06 20.29 -61.67
N ASP A 31 -3.27 20.27 -61.08
CA ASP A 31 -4.32 21.29 -61.10
C ASP A 31 -5.32 21.18 -59.92
N GLN A 32 -6.15 22.22 -59.77
CA GLN A 32 -7.38 22.44 -58.98
C GLN A 32 -8.06 21.21 -58.30
N ALA A 33 -8.47 21.24 -57.03
CA ALA A 33 -9.42 22.15 -56.34
C ALA A 33 -10.91 21.99 -56.75
N THR A 34 -11.74 21.40 -55.87
CA THR A 34 -13.18 21.74 -55.74
C THR A 34 -13.69 21.48 -54.32
N ASP A 35 -14.21 22.52 -53.67
CA ASP A 35 -15.26 22.38 -52.65
C ASP A 35 -16.55 21.83 -53.27
N ARG A 36 -17.36 21.10 -52.48
CA ARG A 36 -18.77 21.50 -52.27
C ARG A 36 -19.46 20.73 -51.15
N ALA A 37 -20.31 21.45 -50.43
CA ALA A 37 -21.16 20.94 -49.36
C ALA A 37 -22.55 20.54 -49.86
N GLY A 38 -23.25 19.74 -49.05
CA GLY A 38 -24.70 19.83 -48.89
C GLY A 38 -25.54 18.76 -49.58
N ALA A 39 -26.22 17.94 -48.77
CA ALA A 39 -27.69 17.91 -48.71
C ALA A 39 -28.17 17.06 -47.51
N GLN A 40 -29.17 17.56 -46.78
CA GLN A 40 -29.99 16.78 -45.85
C GLN A 40 -31.38 16.53 -46.48
N ALA A 41 -32.12 15.59 -45.88
CA ALA A 41 -33.58 15.58 -45.69
C ALA A 41 -34.48 14.73 -46.65
N THR A 42 -35.25 13.82 -46.01
CA THR A 42 -36.67 13.43 -46.31
C THR A 42 -36.97 12.62 -47.60
N ASP A 43 -37.99 11.76 -47.71
CA ASP A 43 -39.02 11.27 -46.75
C ASP A 43 -39.54 9.83 -47.10
N ARG A 44 -40.43 9.33 -46.23
CA ARG A 44 -41.31 8.13 -46.16
C ARG A 44 -41.80 7.32 -47.40
N ALA A 45 -42.27 6.10 -47.03
CA ALA A 45 -43.26 5.17 -47.65
C ALA A 45 -42.75 4.18 -48.72
N GLY A 46 -43.16 2.90 -48.76
CA GLY A 46 -44.10 2.14 -47.91
C GLY A 46 -44.07 0.61 -48.14
N ASP A 47 -44.91 -0.15 -47.42
CA ASP A 47 -45.04 -1.63 -47.37
C ASP A 47 -45.31 -2.35 -48.71
N PRO A 48 -45.06 -3.69 -48.80
CA PRO A 48 -46.18 -4.63 -48.65
C PRO A 48 -45.91 -5.96 -47.89
N ALA A 49 -46.81 -6.26 -46.95
CA ALA A 49 -47.48 -7.55 -46.65
C ALA A 49 -46.70 -8.89 -46.50
N GLY A 50 -46.96 -9.58 -45.37
CA GLY A 50 -46.63 -11.01 -45.14
C GLY A 50 -47.76 -12.00 -45.52
N PRO A 51 -47.63 -13.29 -45.16
CA PRO A 51 -48.44 -13.88 -44.06
C PRO A 51 -47.55 -14.61 -43.00
N ALA A 52 -47.86 -14.65 -41.69
CA ALA A 52 -48.85 -15.49 -40.98
C ALA A 52 -48.61 -17.02 -41.17
N ARG A 53 -48.66 -17.91 -40.15
CA ARG A 53 -48.94 -17.85 -38.69
C ARG A 53 -48.41 -19.16 -38.06
N ASP A 54 -48.10 -19.17 -36.75
CA ASP A 54 -48.78 -20.05 -35.78
C ASP A 54 -48.28 -19.87 -34.34
N GLN A 55 -49.22 -19.97 -33.40
CA GLN A 55 -49.01 -20.04 -31.95
C GLN A 55 -49.73 -21.28 -31.43
N ALA A 56 -49.17 -21.94 -30.41
CA ALA A 56 -49.88 -22.96 -29.65
C ALA A 56 -49.78 -22.64 -28.15
N THR A 57 -50.90 -22.28 -27.55
CA THR A 57 -51.15 -22.20 -26.11
C THR A 57 -51.68 -23.53 -25.59
N VAL A 58 -51.44 -23.85 -24.32
CA VAL A 58 -52.28 -24.77 -23.53
C VAL A 58 -52.46 -24.21 -22.12
N GLU A 59 -53.69 -24.26 -21.62
CA GLU A 59 -54.10 -23.69 -20.34
C GLU A 59 -54.10 -24.70 -19.17
N SER A 60 -54.02 -24.09 -17.99
CA SER A 60 -54.46 -24.50 -16.64
C SER A 60 -55.42 -25.69 -16.43
N ALA A 61 -55.18 -26.44 -15.36
CA ALA A 61 -56.11 -26.74 -14.27
C ALA A 61 -55.34 -27.43 -13.11
N GLY A 62 -55.85 -27.42 -11.87
CA GLY A 62 -55.22 -28.12 -10.75
C GLY A 62 -56.23 -28.74 -9.79
N ALA A 63 -55.81 -29.77 -9.03
CA ALA A 63 -56.41 -30.18 -7.76
C ALA A 63 -55.56 -31.25 -7.02
N SER A 64 -55.33 -31.02 -5.73
CA SER A 64 -55.22 -31.99 -4.61
C SER A 64 -54.67 -33.43 -4.79
N ALA A 65 -53.67 -33.78 -3.95
CA ALA A 65 -53.72 -34.83 -2.90
C ALA A 65 -52.40 -35.61 -2.73
N ASP A 66 -51.95 -35.70 -1.47
CA ASP A 66 -50.87 -36.56 -0.93
C ASP A 66 -51.33 -38.05 -0.95
N PRO A 67 -50.43 -39.06 -0.94
CA PRO A 67 -49.82 -39.48 0.34
C PRO A 67 -48.38 -40.05 0.30
N SER A 68 -47.56 -39.58 1.25
CA SER A 68 -46.82 -40.38 2.25
C SER A 68 -45.98 -41.62 1.84
N ALA A 69 -44.64 -41.47 1.86
CA ALA A 69 -43.62 -42.46 2.30
C ALA A 69 -42.23 -41.77 2.20
N ASP A 70 -41.64 -41.21 3.25
CA ASP A 70 -40.92 -41.84 4.38
C ASP A 70 -39.73 -42.75 4.01
N THR A 71 -38.51 -42.20 4.12
CA THR A 71 -37.34 -42.89 4.69
C THR A 71 -36.39 -41.86 5.32
N SER A 72 -36.39 -41.76 6.64
CA SER A 72 -35.36 -41.08 7.43
C SER A 72 -34.23 -42.04 7.83
N ALA A 73 -32.97 -41.64 7.69
CA ALA A 73 -31.82 -42.42 8.16
C ALA A 73 -31.36 -41.94 9.54
N ALA A 74 -31.35 -42.84 10.52
CA ALA A 74 -31.28 -42.50 11.95
C ALA A 74 -29.87 -42.51 12.56
N LEU A 75 -29.69 -41.69 13.61
CA LEU A 75 -28.64 -41.80 14.62
C LEU A 75 -28.98 -42.94 15.61
N PRO A 76 -27.99 -43.68 16.16
CA PRO A 76 -28.23 -44.62 17.24
C PRO A 76 -28.16 -43.95 18.63
N SER A 77 -29.22 -44.11 19.43
CA SER A 77 -29.24 -43.84 20.87
C SER A 77 -30.10 -44.89 21.58
N GLN A 78 -29.50 -45.61 22.54
CA GLN A 78 -30.09 -46.61 23.44
C GLN A 78 -29.13 -46.71 24.65
N ALA A 79 -29.50 -46.97 25.91
CA ALA A 79 -30.69 -46.67 26.70
C ALA A 79 -30.32 -46.89 28.19
N SER A 80 -31.01 -46.27 29.14
CA SER A 80 -30.71 -46.42 30.59
C SER A 80 -31.43 -47.60 31.26
N ALA A 81 -30.82 -48.18 32.29
CA ALA A 81 -31.48 -49.06 33.28
C ALA A 81 -30.82 -48.90 34.68
N THR A 82 -31.54 -49.27 35.74
CA THR A 82 -31.40 -48.65 37.08
C THR A 82 -31.16 -49.63 38.23
N ARG A 83 -30.37 -49.21 39.23
CA ARG A 83 -30.42 -49.57 40.68
C ARG A 83 -30.18 -51.03 41.14
N ALA A 84 -29.23 -51.22 42.08
CA ALA A 84 -29.48 -51.65 43.47
C ALA A 84 -28.16 -51.77 44.30
N THR A 85 -28.25 -51.59 45.62
CA THR A 85 -27.18 -51.74 46.64
C THR A 85 -27.25 -53.09 47.36
N PRO A 86 -26.16 -53.52 48.03
CA PRO A 86 -26.10 -53.48 49.51
C PRO A 86 -24.69 -53.05 50.02
N ALA A 87 -24.35 -52.79 51.29
CA ALA A 87 -25.01 -52.43 52.57
C ALA A 87 -24.10 -53.00 53.71
N ALA A 88 -23.62 -52.14 54.62
CA ALA A 88 -23.04 -52.39 55.97
C ALA A 88 -22.02 -51.28 56.33
N ASP A 89 -21.77 -50.91 57.59
CA ASP A 89 -22.66 -50.76 58.75
C ASP A 89 -21.99 -49.76 59.76
N HIS A 90 -22.75 -49.32 60.77
CA HIS A 90 -22.37 -48.63 62.05
C HIS A 90 -20.86 -48.63 62.50
N THR A 91 -20.27 -47.64 63.22
CA THR A 91 -20.80 -46.62 64.17
C THR A 91 -19.76 -45.57 64.66
N ASP A 92 -20.26 -44.43 65.16
CA ASP A 92 -19.82 -43.62 66.33
C ASP A 92 -18.69 -42.53 66.27
N ARG A 93 -18.93 -41.49 67.10
CA ARG A 93 -18.10 -40.39 67.65
C ARG A 93 -17.80 -39.10 66.85
N ALA A 94 -18.20 -37.99 67.50
CA ALA A 94 -17.71 -36.63 67.32
C ALA A 94 -16.69 -36.27 68.44
N PRO A 95 -16.20 -35.02 68.54
CA PRO A 95 -15.36 -34.31 67.58
C PRO A 95 -13.98 -33.95 68.17
N GLY A 96 -12.99 -33.60 67.34
CA GLY A 96 -11.66 -33.18 67.80
C GLY A 96 -10.91 -32.28 66.80
N ASP A 97 -10.35 -31.19 67.32
CA ASP A 97 -9.70 -30.06 66.64
C ASP A 97 -8.85 -30.31 65.37
N ARG A 98 -8.98 -29.38 64.40
CA ARG A 98 -7.90 -28.45 64.00
C ARG A 98 -8.43 -27.28 63.12
N PRO A 99 -7.72 -26.13 63.04
CA PRO A 99 -8.34 -24.84 62.69
C PRO A 99 -8.42 -24.49 61.19
N ASP A 100 -9.41 -23.66 60.85
CA ASP A 100 -9.58 -22.98 59.55
C ASP A 100 -8.76 -21.67 59.49
N GLU A 101 -7.62 -21.65 58.78
CA GLU A 101 -6.91 -20.39 58.44
C GLU A 101 -7.28 -19.87 57.05
N ARG A 102 -8.47 -19.25 56.96
CA ARG A 102 -8.76 -18.27 55.91
C ARG A 102 -7.86 -17.06 56.06
N ARG A 103 -6.72 -17.05 55.36
CA ARG A 103 -5.80 -15.91 55.40
C ARG A 103 -6.36 -14.70 54.64
N LYS A 104 -7.10 -13.87 55.38
CA LYS A 104 -7.66 -12.58 54.94
C LYS A 104 -6.57 -11.69 54.34
N LEU A 105 -6.76 -11.24 53.09
CA LEU A 105 -5.91 -10.21 52.49
C LEU A 105 -6.15 -8.87 53.21
N SER A 106 -5.10 -8.35 53.86
CA SER A 106 -5.18 -7.14 54.69
C SER A 106 -5.14 -5.87 53.85
N ARG A 107 -6.05 -4.92 54.13
CA ARG A 107 -6.12 -3.59 53.50
C ARG A 107 -5.03 -2.63 54.01
N ARG A 108 -3.74 -3.02 53.93
CA ARG A 108 -2.64 -2.17 54.43
C ARG A 108 -1.30 -2.26 53.67
N SER A 109 -1.34 -2.62 52.39
CA SER A 109 -0.20 -2.51 51.45
C SER A 109 -0.44 -1.50 50.31
N VAL A 110 -1.39 -0.59 50.49
CA VAL A 110 -1.56 0.59 49.63
C VAL A 110 -0.74 1.75 50.20
N LEU A 111 0.52 1.85 49.76
CA LEU A 111 1.39 3.04 49.64
C LEU A 111 2.87 2.59 49.57
N ALA A 112 3.68 3.33 48.79
CA ALA A 112 5.13 3.16 48.62
C ALA A 112 5.65 1.94 47.79
N ALA A 113 5.29 1.90 46.50
CA ALA A 113 6.15 1.34 45.44
C ALA A 113 5.89 2.02 44.08
N THR A 114 5.93 3.35 44.05
CA THR A 114 5.93 4.15 42.81
C THR A 114 7.28 4.02 42.09
N GLY A 115 7.32 3.24 41.01
CA GLY A 115 8.47 3.18 40.09
C GLY A 115 8.52 1.87 39.31
N GLY A 116 8.18 1.88 38.01
CA GLY A 116 8.12 0.64 37.23
C GLY A 116 7.59 0.75 35.79
N ALA A 117 8.11 1.70 35.00
CA ALA A 117 8.06 1.70 33.53
C ALA A 117 6.72 1.37 32.82
N GLY A 118 5.81 2.35 32.78
CA GLY A 118 4.96 2.48 31.60
C GLY A 118 5.82 2.87 30.39
N LEU A 119 5.58 2.27 29.22
CA LEU A 119 6.25 2.62 27.97
C LEU A 119 5.71 3.95 27.43
N ALA A 120 6.19 5.06 27.99
CA ALA A 120 6.05 6.37 27.40
C ALA A 120 6.97 6.46 26.17
N VAL A 121 6.41 6.20 24.99
CA VAL A 121 7.07 6.56 23.71
C VAL A 121 7.21 8.08 23.71
N GLY A 122 8.45 8.57 23.74
CA GLY A 122 8.77 9.90 24.23
C GLY A 122 8.25 11.05 23.35
N ALA A 123 7.42 11.91 23.93
CA ALA A 123 7.12 13.23 23.40
C ALA A 123 7.99 14.29 24.09
N ALA A 124 9.26 14.40 23.69
CA ALA A 124 10.14 15.51 24.06
C ALA A 124 11.22 15.77 22.98
N ALA A 125 11.06 16.90 22.28
CA ALA A 125 11.99 17.59 21.37
C ALA A 125 13.33 16.92 20.97
N GLY A 126 13.49 16.70 19.65
CA GLY A 126 14.80 16.58 18.99
C GLY A 126 15.07 15.21 18.37
N ALA A 127 15.63 15.23 17.15
CA ALA A 127 15.94 14.06 16.32
C ALA A 127 16.48 12.84 17.10
N GLY A 128 15.63 11.83 17.28
CA GLY A 128 15.97 10.55 17.91
C GLY A 128 15.36 9.39 17.10
N GLY A 129 16.22 8.52 16.57
CA GLY A 129 15.78 7.41 15.72
C GLY A 129 15.13 6.28 16.51
N HIS A 130 14.05 5.71 15.96
CA HIS A 130 13.50 4.43 16.41
C HIS A 130 14.40 3.27 15.96
N ALA A 131 15.57 3.14 16.57
CA ALA A 131 16.24 1.85 16.63
C ALA A 131 15.34 0.91 17.44
N LEU A 132 14.77 -0.11 16.78
CA LEU A 132 14.11 -1.21 17.48
C LEU A 132 15.18 -2.02 18.22
N ALA A 133 15.56 -1.54 19.41
CA ALA A 133 16.29 -2.33 20.37
C ALA A 133 15.42 -3.55 20.70
N ALA A 134 15.78 -4.70 20.11
CA ALA A 134 15.07 -5.94 20.31
C ALA A 134 15.19 -6.34 21.79
N SER A 135 14.16 -6.05 22.57
CA SER A 135 14.07 -6.59 23.92
C SER A 135 13.74 -8.07 23.81
N ASP A 136 14.60 -8.95 24.33
CA ASP A 136 14.34 -10.39 24.48
C ASP A 136 13.19 -10.72 25.46
N ARG A 137 12.38 -9.72 25.85
CA ARG A 137 11.16 -9.93 26.63
C ARG A 137 10.04 -10.36 25.67
N PRO A 138 9.25 -11.41 26.02
CA PRO A 138 8.06 -11.76 25.28
C PRO A 138 7.13 -10.56 25.10
N LEU A 139 6.62 -10.37 23.88
CA LEU A 139 5.51 -9.44 23.64
C LEU A 139 4.29 -9.92 24.42
N GLU A 140 3.76 -9.09 25.31
CA GLU A 140 2.45 -9.34 25.90
C GLU A 140 1.41 -9.32 24.77
N LEU A 141 0.57 -10.34 24.65
CA LEU A 141 -0.38 -10.46 23.54
C LEU A 141 -1.32 -9.24 23.42
N ALA A 142 -1.66 -8.63 24.56
CA ALA A 142 -2.47 -7.40 24.62
C ALA A 142 -1.81 -6.20 23.92
N SER A 143 -0.48 -6.17 23.77
CA SER A 143 0.23 -5.10 23.07
C SER A 143 -0.16 -4.97 21.59
N ILE A 144 -0.64 -6.04 20.96
CA ILE A 144 -1.18 -6.00 19.59
C ILE A 144 -2.38 -5.06 19.52
N GLY A 145 -3.26 -5.09 20.52
CA GLY A 145 -4.44 -4.23 20.59
C GLY A 145 -4.14 -2.85 21.18
N SER A 146 -3.29 -2.76 22.21
CA SER A 146 -3.10 -1.51 22.98
C SER A 146 -2.07 -0.54 22.38
N THR A 147 -1.26 -0.96 21.40
CA THR A 147 -0.28 -0.07 20.77
C THR A 147 -0.95 1.05 19.99
N ALA A 148 -0.60 2.31 20.31
CA ALA A 148 -1.02 3.50 19.59
C ALA A 148 0.14 4.07 18.75
N VAL A 149 -0.17 4.61 17.58
CA VAL A 149 0.80 5.36 16.76
C VAL A 149 0.41 6.85 16.76
N PRO A 150 1.33 7.79 17.06
CA PRO A 150 1.02 9.21 17.04
C PRO A 150 0.57 9.70 15.66
N PHE A 151 -0.65 10.26 15.58
CA PHE A 151 -1.16 10.88 14.36
C PHE A 151 -0.51 12.25 14.06
N HIS A 152 -0.18 13.01 15.10
CA HIS A 152 0.42 14.33 15.00
C HIS A 152 1.96 14.26 14.97
N GLY A 153 2.58 14.99 14.03
CA GLY A 153 4.04 15.00 13.86
C GLY A 153 4.49 15.81 12.64
N THR A 154 5.80 15.87 12.40
CA THR A 154 6.40 16.52 11.21
C THR A 154 6.05 15.80 9.91
N HIS A 155 6.05 14.46 9.96
CA HIS A 155 5.66 13.56 8.88
C HIS A 155 4.32 12.92 9.25
N GLN A 156 3.53 12.53 8.26
CA GLN A 156 2.35 11.70 8.53
C GLN A 156 2.78 10.28 8.92
N ALA A 157 2.03 9.67 9.84
CA ALA A 157 2.15 8.25 10.14
C ALA A 157 1.77 7.36 8.93
N GLY A 158 2.22 6.11 8.95
CA GLY A 158 2.10 5.13 7.86
C GLY A 158 3.25 5.18 6.83
N ILE A 159 4.26 6.01 7.05
CA ILE A 159 5.45 6.12 6.17
C ILE A 159 6.65 5.38 6.77
N LEU A 160 7.05 5.73 7.99
CA LEU A 160 8.20 5.13 8.69
C LEU A 160 7.81 4.00 9.65
N ASP A 161 6.53 3.92 10.01
CA ASP A 161 6.02 3.00 11.01
C ASP A 161 6.18 1.54 10.56
N PRO A 162 6.39 0.59 11.48
CA PRO A 162 6.51 -0.84 11.18
C PRO A 162 5.39 -1.37 10.27
N ALA A 163 5.68 -2.42 9.50
CA ALA A 163 4.69 -3.04 8.63
C ALA A 163 3.53 -3.64 9.46
N GLN A 164 2.32 -3.19 9.19
CA GLN A 164 1.10 -3.61 9.90
C GLN A 164 0.46 -4.85 9.25
N ALA A 165 -0.22 -5.66 10.04
CA ALA A 165 -0.82 -6.92 9.58
C ALA A 165 -1.91 -6.75 8.51
N ARG A 166 -2.64 -5.63 8.53
CA ARG A 166 -3.73 -5.30 7.60
C ARG A 166 -3.49 -3.94 6.94
N GLY A 167 -3.89 -3.82 5.68
CA GLY A 167 -3.84 -2.58 4.92
C GLY A 167 -5.08 -2.39 4.05
N HIS A 168 -5.58 -1.16 3.99
CA HIS A 168 -6.53 -0.73 2.97
C HIS A 168 -5.94 0.46 2.24
N LEU A 169 -5.75 0.31 0.92
CA LEU A 169 -5.42 1.43 0.04
C LEU A 169 -6.71 1.86 -0.66
N ALA A 170 -7.03 3.14 -0.64
CA ALA A 170 -8.21 3.68 -1.31
C ALA A 170 -7.89 4.99 -2.02
N ALA A 171 -8.52 5.20 -3.17
CA ALA A 171 -8.59 6.51 -3.80
C ALA A 171 -10.03 6.97 -3.97
N PHE A 172 -10.23 8.28 -3.97
CA PHE A 172 -11.51 8.93 -4.16
C PHE A 172 -11.39 10.00 -5.24
N ASP A 173 -12.46 10.19 -6.02
CA ASP A 173 -12.61 11.30 -6.95
C ASP A 173 -13.60 12.32 -6.37
N LEU A 174 -13.27 13.60 -6.44
CA LEU A 174 -14.17 14.71 -6.12
C LEU A 174 -15.40 14.66 -7.03
N LYS A 175 -16.59 14.84 -6.44
CA LYS A 175 -17.85 15.00 -7.18
C LYS A 175 -17.82 16.25 -8.05
N ALA A 176 -18.66 16.28 -9.09
CA ALA A 176 -18.98 17.51 -9.80
C ALA A 176 -19.48 18.58 -8.81
N GLY A 177 -18.94 19.80 -8.91
CA GLY A 177 -19.27 20.92 -8.02
C GLY A 177 -18.50 20.96 -6.70
N ALA A 178 -17.78 19.90 -6.30
CA ALA A 178 -16.93 19.93 -5.11
C ALA A 178 -15.61 20.68 -5.41
N GLY A 179 -15.44 21.85 -4.79
CA GLY A 179 -14.27 22.71 -4.95
C GLY A 179 -13.37 22.75 -3.72
N ARG A 180 -12.60 23.84 -3.59
CA ARG A 180 -11.58 24.00 -2.55
C ARG A 180 -12.21 24.02 -1.14
N ALA A 181 -13.38 24.63 -0.98
CA ALA A 181 -14.09 24.71 0.29
C ALA A 181 -14.57 23.33 0.78
N GLU A 182 -15.14 22.53 -0.12
CA GLU A 182 -15.63 21.18 0.16
C GLU A 182 -14.47 20.23 0.49
N ALA A 183 -13.36 20.35 -0.24
CA ALA A 183 -12.12 19.62 0.02
C ALA A 183 -11.51 19.99 1.40
N THR A 184 -11.44 21.28 1.74
CA THR A 184 -11.02 21.76 3.07
C THR A 184 -11.90 21.19 4.18
N ALA A 185 -13.22 21.24 4.01
CA ALA A 185 -14.16 20.67 4.98
C ALA A 185 -14.00 19.15 5.13
N LEU A 186 -13.79 18.43 4.02
CA LEU A 186 -13.52 16.99 4.04
C LEU A 186 -12.22 16.67 4.79
N MET A 187 -11.11 17.32 4.47
CA MET A 187 -9.81 17.07 5.10
C MET A 187 -9.83 17.37 6.60
N ARG A 188 -10.58 18.38 7.05
CA ARG A 188 -10.85 18.65 8.46
C ARG A 188 -11.63 17.52 9.14
N ARG A 189 -12.71 17.02 8.52
CA ARG A 189 -13.48 15.86 9.03
C ARG A 189 -12.65 14.59 9.10
N TRP A 190 -11.91 14.28 8.04
CA TRP A 190 -11.03 13.11 7.97
C TRP A 190 -9.89 13.17 9.00
N THR A 191 -9.24 14.33 9.18
CA THR A 191 -8.20 14.51 10.20
C THR A 191 -8.77 14.29 11.60
N LYS A 192 -9.91 14.91 11.95
CA LYS A 192 -10.55 14.75 13.26
C LYS A 192 -10.92 13.28 13.56
N ALA A 193 -11.45 12.58 12.56
CA ALA A 193 -11.81 11.17 12.71
C ALA A 193 -10.56 10.29 12.84
N ALA A 194 -9.55 10.50 11.99
CA ALA A 194 -8.30 9.73 12.02
C ALA A 194 -7.58 9.87 13.36
N SER A 195 -7.35 11.10 13.85
CA SER A 195 -6.64 11.32 15.13
C SER A 195 -7.37 10.71 16.33
N ALA A 196 -8.70 10.67 16.31
CA ALA A 196 -9.48 9.95 17.32
C ALA A 196 -9.26 8.43 17.24
N MET A 197 -9.42 7.84 16.05
CA MET A 197 -9.31 6.39 15.88
C MET A 197 -7.89 5.86 16.16
N THR A 198 -6.83 6.61 15.80
CA THR A 198 -5.43 6.24 16.12
C THR A 198 -5.10 6.25 17.61
N GLU A 199 -5.94 6.89 18.42
CA GLU A 199 -5.89 6.86 19.89
C GLU A 199 -6.86 5.83 20.49
N GLY A 200 -7.51 4.99 19.68
CA GLY A 200 -8.52 4.02 20.13
C GLY A 200 -9.84 4.67 20.56
N ARG A 201 -10.09 5.93 20.15
CA ARG A 201 -11.34 6.65 20.45
C ARG A 201 -12.28 6.58 19.25
N ALA A 202 -13.56 6.33 19.50
CA ALA A 202 -14.60 6.36 18.48
C ALA A 202 -14.65 7.72 17.75
N ALA A 203 -14.88 7.68 16.44
CA ALA A 203 -15.07 8.89 15.63
C ALA A 203 -16.53 9.42 15.72
N ASP A 204 -16.77 10.64 15.23
CA ASP A 204 -18.14 11.16 15.13
C ASP A 204 -19.01 10.25 14.23
N SER A 205 -20.07 9.68 14.81
CA SER A 205 -20.96 8.68 14.18
C SER A 205 -20.24 7.38 13.76
N ASP A 206 -19.32 6.91 14.58
CA ASP A 206 -18.79 5.53 14.56
C ASP A 206 -19.92 4.49 14.56
N ASN A 207 -19.72 3.34 13.90
CA ASN A 207 -20.70 2.26 13.82
C ASN A 207 -20.41 1.08 14.76
N GLN A 208 -19.49 1.28 15.71
CA GLN A 208 -19.14 0.38 16.82
C GLN A 208 -18.49 -0.95 16.41
N VAL A 209 -18.05 -1.08 15.15
CA VAL A 209 -17.41 -2.32 14.64
C VAL A 209 -16.09 -2.66 15.37
N ALA A 210 -15.43 -1.65 15.94
CA ALA A 210 -14.19 -1.80 16.70
C ALA A 210 -14.30 -1.27 18.15
N LEU A 211 -15.52 -1.22 18.72
CA LEU A 211 -15.78 -0.51 19.98
C LEU A 211 -14.93 -0.97 21.18
N ASP A 212 -14.75 -2.29 21.31
CA ASP A 212 -13.99 -2.90 22.43
C ASP A 212 -12.49 -3.05 22.13
N ALA A 213 -12.04 -2.68 20.92
CA ALA A 213 -10.66 -2.81 20.50
C ALA A 213 -9.83 -1.58 20.94
N GLY A 214 -8.55 -1.82 21.26
CA GLY A 214 -7.58 -0.74 21.34
C GLY A 214 -7.18 -0.21 19.95
N PRO A 215 -6.24 0.75 19.87
CA PRO A 215 -5.86 1.38 18.62
C PRO A 215 -5.19 0.45 17.60
N ALA A 216 -4.71 -0.72 18.02
CA ALA A 216 -4.12 -1.77 17.18
C ALA A 216 -3.10 -1.29 16.13
N SER A 217 -2.17 -0.42 16.56
CA SER A 217 -1.16 0.22 15.70
C SER A 217 -1.74 1.01 14.51
N LEU A 218 -3.01 1.46 14.57
CA LEU A 218 -3.68 2.12 13.45
C LEU A 218 -2.91 3.35 12.97
N THR A 219 -2.72 3.46 11.66
CA THR A 219 -2.27 4.67 10.98
C THR A 219 -3.20 5.00 9.82
N VAL A 220 -3.35 6.30 9.55
CA VAL A 220 -4.10 6.83 8.40
C VAL A 220 -3.23 7.91 7.73
N THR A 221 -2.92 7.72 6.46
CA THR A 221 -2.08 8.63 5.66
C THR A 221 -2.90 9.18 4.49
N PHE A 222 -2.84 10.50 4.27
CA PHE A 222 -3.59 11.18 3.20
C PHE A 222 -2.67 11.74 2.12
N GLY A 223 -3.06 11.62 0.85
CA GLY A 223 -2.36 12.19 -0.29
C GLY A 223 -3.26 12.82 -1.34
N PHE A 224 -2.67 13.65 -2.20
CA PHE A 224 -3.34 14.38 -3.28
C PHE A 224 -2.77 13.97 -4.64
N GLY A 225 -3.64 13.59 -5.57
CA GLY A 225 -3.27 13.27 -6.95
C GLY A 225 -3.15 14.52 -7.82
N ALA A 226 -2.52 14.37 -8.99
CA ALA A 226 -2.39 15.46 -9.95
C ALA A 226 -3.76 15.97 -10.46
N SER A 227 -4.80 15.12 -10.48
CA SER A 227 -6.16 15.49 -10.89
C SER A 227 -6.88 16.34 -9.83
N PHE A 228 -6.65 16.12 -8.54
CA PHE A 228 -7.18 16.96 -7.46
C PHE A 228 -6.71 18.40 -7.59
N LEU A 229 -5.40 18.60 -7.72
CA LEU A 229 -4.81 19.92 -7.88
C LEU A 229 -5.37 20.63 -9.13
N LYS A 230 -5.46 19.92 -10.26
CA LYS A 230 -6.09 20.45 -11.49
C LYS A 230 -7.56 20.85 -11.30
N LYS A 231 -8.37 20.01 -10.64
CA LYS A 231 -9.79 20.30 -10.36
C LYS A 231 -9.97 21.50 -9.43
N LEU A 232 -9.01 21.75 -8.53
CA LEU A 232 -9.02 22.91 -7.63
C LEU A 232 -8.33 24.16 -8.21
N GLY A 233 -7.81 24.11 -9.45
CA GLY A 233 -7.07 25.21 -10.06
C GLY A 233 -5.69 25.48 -9.42
N LEU A 234 -5.14 24.51 -8.70
CA LEU A 234 -3.88 24.60 -7.97
C LEU A 234 -2.69 24.09 -8.82
N PRO A 235 -1.48 24.66 -8.65
CA PRO A 235 -0.30 24.24 -9.41
C PRO A 235 0.10 22.80 -9.07
N VAL A 236 0.38 22.00 -10.10
CA VAL A 236 0.84 20.61 -9.95
C VAL A 236 2.37 20.60 -9.76
N PRO A 237 2.91 20.03 -8.66
CA PRO A 237 4.35 19.84 -8.50
C PRO A 237 4.96 19.06 -9.67
N THR A 238 6.18 19.39 -10.08
CA THR A 238 6.86 18.63 -11.15
C THR A 238 7.16 17.18 -10.78
N ALA A 239 7.23 16.87 -9.48
CA ALA A 239 7.32 15.50 -8.95
C ALA A 239 5.98 14.72 -9.04
N LEU A 240 4.84 15.37 -9.31
CA LEU A 240 3.56 14.75 -9.68
C LEU A 240 3.38 14.62 -11.21
N THR A 241 4.45 14.73 -11.99
CA THR A 241 4.43 14.37 -13.43
C THR A 241 3.96 12.91 -13.57
N PRO A 242 3.03 12.59 -14.50
CA PRO A 242 2.58 11.22 -14.72
C PRO A 242 3.74 10.26 -14.89
N LEU A 243 3.63 9.07 -14.28
CA LEU A 243 4.62 8.02 -14.47
C LEU A 243 4.68 7.64 -15.96
N PRO A 244 5.87 7.30 -16.50
CA PRO A 244 5.99 6.81 -17.86
C PRO A 244 5.16 5.55 -18.08
N SER A 245 4.65 5.33 -19.29
CA SER A 245 4.18 4.01 -19.68
C SER A 245 5.38 3.06 -19.78
N PHE A 246 5.34 1.97 -19.01
CA PHE A 246 6.34 0.91 -19.08
C PHE A 246 5.90 -0.16 -20.09
N SER A 247 6.83 -0.88 -20.72
CA SER A 247 6.49 -1.85 -21.76
C SER A 247 5.67 -3.04 -21.26
N ALA A 248 5.85 -3.43 -19.99
CA ALA A 248 5.11 -4.52 -19.32
C ALA A 248 3.82 -4.07 -18.60
N ASP A 249 3.33 -2.84 -18.83
CA ASP A 249 2.12 -2.32 -18.18
C ASP A 249 0.82 -2.93 -18.73
N ALA A 250 0.00 -3.48 -17.83
CA ALA A 250 -1.35 -3.99 -18.11
C ALA A 250 -2.41 -3.29 -17.24
N LEU A 251 -2.31 -1.96 -17.14
CA LEU A 251 -3.01 -1.14 -16.15
C LEU A 251 -4.52 -1.00 -16.44
N ASP A 252 -5.37 -1.41 -15.50
CA ASP A 252 -6.78 -1.00 -15.48
C ASP A 252 -6.90 0.43 -14.94
N ARG A 253 -7.16 1.38 -15.85
CA ARG A 253 -7.31 2.81 -15.53
C ARG A 253 -8.38 3.10 -14.49
N ARG A 254 -9.39 2.23 -14.32
CA ARG A 254 -10.44 2.39 -13.28
C ARG A 254 -9.89 2.12 -11.89
N ARG A 255 -8.86 1.25 -11.78
CA ARG A 255 -8.18 0.87 -10.55
C ARG A 255 -6.90 1.68 -10.27
N GLY A 256 -6.59 2.69 -11.08
CA GLY A 256 -5.41 3.55 -10.96
C GLY A 256 -5.75 5.03 -10.81
N ASP A 257 -4.74 5.85 -10.50
CA ASP A 257 -4.83 7.30 -10.22
C ASP A 257 -5.90 7.67 -9.17
N GLY A 258 -6.39 8.91 -9.17
CA GLY A 258 -7.45 9.43 -8.31
C GLY A 258 -7.13 10.82 -7.75
N ASP A 259 -8.14 11.53 -7.26
CA ASP A 259 -7.96 12.86 -6.67
C ASP A 259 -7.36 12.79 -5.25
N LEU A 260 -7.98 12.00 -4.38
CA LEU A 260 -7.58 11.84 -2.98
C LEU A 260 -7.11 10.41 -2.75
N PHE A 261 -6.04 10.25 -1.99
CA PHE A 261 -5.51 8.96 -1.54
C PHE A 261 -5.65 8.82 -0.03
N VAL A 262 -6.03 7.63 0.41
CA VAL A 262 -6.02 7.22 1.81
C VAL A 262 -5.32 5.87 1.91
N GLN A 263 -4.22 5.82 2.65
CA GLN A 263 -3.64 4.58 3.16
C GLN A 263 -4.13 4.39 4.60
N ILE A 264 -4.60 3.18 4.91
CA ILE A 264 -4.96 2.76 6.26
C ILE A 264 -4.17 1.49 6.55
N GLY A 265 -3.56 1.38 7.71
CA GLY A 265 -2.96 0.14 8.18
C GLY A 265 -3.20 -0.05 9.68
N ALA A 266 -3.37 -1.29 10.12
CA ALA A 266 -3.51 -1.67 11.53
C ALA A 266 -3.16 -3.15 11.71
N ASP A 267 -2.91 -3.57 12.94
CA ASP A 267 -2.65 -4.97 13.28
C ASP A 267 -3.93 -5.78 13.54
N ASP A 268 -5.08 -5.11 13.67
CA ASP A 268 -6.41 -5.71 13.69
C ASP A 268 -7.25 -5.37 12.44
N ALA A 269 -8.10 -6.32 12.02
CA ALA A 269 -8.93 -6.19 10.82
C ALA A 269 -10.23 -5.39 11.04
N LEU A 270 -10.83 -5.44 12.23
CA LEU A 270 -12.03 -4.66 12.55
C LEU A 270 -11.68 -3.18 12.74
N VAL A 271 -10.55 -2.89 13.39
CA VAL A 271 -9.98 -1.54 13.49
C VAL A 271 -9.68 -0.95 12.11
N ALA A 272 -8.98 -1.69 11.25
CA ALA A 272 -8.68 -1.26 9.88
C ALA A 272 -9.97 -1.00 9.06
N PHE A 273 -10.95 -1.90 9.15
CA PHE A 273 -12.24 -1.75 8.45
C PHE A 273 -13.07 -0.59 8.99
N ASN A 274 -13.11 -0.37 10.32
CA ASN A 274 -13.83 0.75 10.92
C ASN A 274 -13.29 2.09 10.40
N ALA A 275 -11.95 2.23 10.38
CA ALA A 275 -11.31 3.42 9.82
C ALA A 275 -11.68 3.63 8.34
N LEU A 276 -11.62 2.58 7.51
CA LEU A 276 -12.03 2.64 6.10
C LEU A 276 -13.49 3.07 5.95
N ARG A 277 -14.42 2.45 6.69
CA ARG A 277 -15.85 2.71 6.62
C ARG A 277 -16.21 4.11 7.11
N THR A 278 -15.55 4.58 8.17
CA THR A 278 -15.74 5.93 8.72
C THR A 278 -15.27 7.00 7.74
N LEU A 279 -14.06 6.89 7.18
CA LEU A 279 -13.56 7.86 6.20
C LEU A 279 -14.41 7.85 4.91
N GLN A 280 -14.81 6.67 4.44
CA GLN A 280 -15.72 6.51 3.29
C GLN A 280 -17.13 7.10 3.54
N ARG A 281 -17.60 7.11 4.80
CA ARG A 281 -18.86 7.80 5.18
C ARG A 281 -18.70 9.32 5.19
N LEU A 282 -17.63 9.83 5.77
CA LEU A 282 -17.37 11.29 5.86
C LEU A 282 -17.09 11.95 4.49
N ALA A 283 -16.71 11.13 3.51
CA ALA A 283 -16.50 11.52 2.11
C ALA A 283 -17.80 11.68 1.30
N ARG A 284 -18.91 11.01 1.67
CA ARG A 284 -20.08 10.79 0.78
C ARG A 284 -20.60 12.01 0.05
N GLU A 285 -20.59 13.18 0.69
CA GLU A 285 -21.12 14.41 0.08
C GLU A 285 -20.15 15.09 -0.88
N VAL A 286 -18.84 14.87 -0.73
CA VAL A 286 -17.76 15.60 -1.41
C VAL A 286 -17.05 14.75 -2.47
N ALA A 287 -16.85 13.46 -2.20
CA ALA A 287 -16.06 12.56 -3.04
C ALA A 287 -16.66 11.15 -3.10
N LEU A 288 -16.41 10.44 -4.19
CA LEU A 288 -16.82 9.06 -4.43
C LEU A 288 -15.59 8.14 -4.42
N PRO A 289 -15.68 6.92 -3.86
CA PRO A 289 -14.61 5.93 -4.00
C PRO A 289 -14.35 5.65 -5.49
N ARG A 290 -13.09 5.78 -5.90
CA ARG A 290 -12.63 5.46 -7.25
C ARG A 290 -12.20 4.00 -7.33
N TRP A 291 -11.34 3.60 -6.41
CA TRP A 291 -10.91 2.22 -6.21
C TRP A 291 -10.53 1.98 -4.75
N GLN A 292 -10.54 0.71 -4.35
CA GLN A 292 -10.12 0.26 -3.04
C GLN A 292 -9.43 -1.11 -3.19
N MET A 293 -8.35 -1.32 -2.46
CA MET A 293 -7.56 -2.56 -2.46
C MET A 293 -7.26 -2.99 -1.03
N ASN A 294 -7.44 -4.28 -0.76
CA ASN A 294 -7.15 -4.91 0.52
C ASN A 294 -5.76 -5.54 0.49
N GLY A 295 -5.03 -5.40 1.58
CA GLY A 295 -3.72 -5.99 1.75
C GLY A 295 -3.51 -6.55 3.15
N PHE A 296 -2.51 -7.43 3.26
CA PHE A 296 -2.08 -8.03 4.51
C PHE A 296 -0.56 -8.23 4.54
N ASN A 297 -0.02 -8.33 5.74
CA ASN A 297 1.34 -8.78 6.01
C ASN A 297 1.30 -9.79 7.17
N ARG A 298 2.47 -10.28 7.60
CA ARG A 298 2.61 -11.14 8.79
C ARG A 298 2.11 -10.38 10.03
N SER A 299 1.23 -11.00 10.83
CA SER A 299 0.79 -10.46 12.12
C SER A 299 1.93 -10.38 13.14
N PRO A 300 1.92 -9.38 14.04
CA PRO A 300 2.78 -9.36 15.22
C PRO A 300 2.69 -10.67 16.03
N GLY A 301 3.81 -11.12 16.60
CA GLY A 301 3.90 -12.37 17.36
C GLY A 301 3.93 -13.67 16.54
N ALA A 302 3.72 -13.63 15.21
CA ALA A 302 3.73 -14.83 14.37
C ALA A 302 5.13 -15.45 14.15
N THR A 303 6.20 -14.79 14.58
CA THR A 303 7.57 -15.33 14.62
C THR A 303 8.16 -15.14 16.01
N ALA A 304 8.97 -16.12 16.47
CA ALA A 304 9.56 -16.13 17.81
C ALA A 304 10.46 -14.91 18.15
N ARG A 305 10.88 -14.16 17.13
CA ARG A 305 11.55 -12.86 17.22
C ARG A 305 11.08 -11.95 16.08
N PRO A 306 11.25 -10.62 16.17
CA PRO A 306 11.09 -9.72 15.03
C PRO A 306 11.97 -10.16 13.86
N MET A 307 11.39 -10.22 12.66
CA MET A 307 12.06 -10.62 11.43
C MET A 307 11.44 -9.89 10.25
N THR A 308 12.25 -9.63 9.22
CA THR A 308 11.77 -9.12 7.93
C THR A 308 10.61 -9.97 7.39
N THR A 309 9.65 -9.30 6.76
CA THR A 309 8.43 -9.91 6.22
C THR A 309 8.73 -10.82 5.03
N ARG A 310 7.78 -11.70 4.69
CA ARG A 310 7.80 -12.47 3.44
C ARG A 310 6.65 -12.05 2.54
N ASN A 311 6.89 -12.07 1.23
CA ASN A 311 5.86 -11.87 0.21
C ASN A 311 5.28 -13.22 -0.27
N LEU A 312 4.27 -13.19 -1.15
CA LEU A 312 3.57 -14.41 -1.62
C LEU A 312 4.39 -15.31 -2.55
N MET A 313 5.48 -14.80 -3.16
CA MET A 313 6.49 -15.64 -3.82
C MET A 313 7.40 -16.39 -2.82
N GLY A 314 7.19 -16.19 -1.52
CA GLY A 314 7.94 -16.82 -0.43
C GLY A 314 9.32 -16.19 -0.18
N GLN A 315 9.61 -15.03 -0.76
CA GLN A 315 10.89 -14.33 -0.60
C GLN A 315 10.89 -13.50 0.69
N ILE A 316 12.05 -13.26 1.29
CA ILE A 316 12.18 -12.22 2.33
C ILE A 316 12.19 -10.85 1.64
N ASP A 317 11.34 -9.94 2.09
CA ASP A 317 11.07 -8.67 1.41
C ASP A 317 11.06 -7.52 2.43
N GLY A 318 12.05 -6.62 2.30
CA GLY A 318 12.27 -5.46 3.18
C GLY A 318 13.75 -5.13 3.43
N THR A 319 14.63 -6.13 3.37
CA THR A 319 16.04 -6.10 3.81
C THR A 319 16.89 -4.89 3.43
N ASN A 320 16.75 -4.36 2.21
CA ASN A 320 17.52 -3.21 1.72
C ASN A 320 16.65 -1.96 1.52
N ASN A 321 15.63 -1.78 2.35
CA ASN A 321 15.03 -0.45 2.51
C ASN A 321 16.05 0.52 3.12
N PRO A 322 16.00 1.81 2.76
CA PRO A 322 16.76 2.82 3.46
C PRO A 322 16.24 2.95 4.91
N GLU A 323 17.13 3.13 5.86
CA GLU A 323 16.81 3.25 7.29
C GLU A 323 16.95 4.71 7.78
N PRO A 324 16.20 5.17 8.79
CA PRO A 324 16.35 6.52 9.36
C PRO A 324 17.77 6.86 9.85
N SER A 325 18.57 5.85 10.17
CA SER A 325 20.00 5.91 10.53
C SER A 325 20.92 6.20 9.33
N ASP A 326 20.48 5.99 8.09
CA ASP A 326 21.33 6.09 6.91
C ASP A 326 21.71 7.54 6.58
N PRO A 327 22.98 7.80 6.19
CA PRO A 327 23.38 9.08 5.63
C PRO A 327 22.48 9.53 4.48
N GLY A 328 21.87 10.71 4.65
CA GLY A 328 20.97 11.32 3.68
C GLY A 328 19.57 10.68 3.58
N PHE A 329 19.17 9.79 4.50
CA PHE A 329 17.84 9.16 4.52
C PHE A 329 16.71 10.16 4.29
N ALA A 330 16.65 11.22 5.11
CA ALA A 330 15.56 12.19 5.10
C ALA A 330 15.40 12.86 3.73
N ALA A 331 16.50 13.16 3.03
CA ALA A 331 16.47 13.79 1.71
C ALA A 331 16.05 12.81 0.58
N LYS A 332 16.15 11.49 0.80
CA LYS A 332 15.69 10.45 -0.14
C LYS A 332 14.19 10.19 0.00
N VAL A 333 13.66 10.26 1.23
CA VAL A 333 12.26 9.89 1.53
C VAL A 333 11.34 11.09 1.65
N PHE A 334 11.80 12.23 2.17
CA PHE A 334 10.97 13.40 2.46
C PHE A 334 11.41 14.66 1.70
N VAL A 335 10.43 15.48 1.34
CA VAL A 335 10.62 16.82 0.81
C VAL A 335 11.19 17.71 1.93
N PRO A 336 12.31 18.42 1.71
CA PRO A 336 12.95 19.22 2.75
C PRO A 336 12.07 20.40 3.19
N ALA A 337 12.35 20.96 4.36
CA ALA A 337 11.57 22.08 4.93
C ALA A 337 11.55 23.36 4.07
N LYS A 338 12.49 23.49 3.12
CA LYS A 338 12.57 24.57 2.11
C LYS A 338 12.35 24.03 0.67
N GLY A 339 11.66 22.89 0.54
CA GLY A 339 11.34 22.29 -0.75
C GLY A 339 10.15 22.96 -1.42
N GLU A 340 10.14 22.95 -2.76
CA GLU A 340 9.03 23.49 -3.56
C GLU A 340 8.10 22.36 -4.07
N PRO A 341 6.77 22.54 -4.00
CA PRO A 341 6.07 23.68 -3.39
C PRO A 341 6.10 23.62 -1.85
N SER A 342 6.11 24.79 -1.20
CA SER A 342 6.22 24.91 0.27
C SER A 342 5.19 24.10 1.08
N TRP A 343 3.99 23.85 0.54
CA TRP A 343 2.97 23.01 1.21
C TRP A 343 3.36 21.53 1.32
N MET A 344 4.34 21.08 0.52
CA MET A 344 4.90 19.73 0.58
C MET A 344 6.05 19.58 1.59
N ALA A 345 6.48 20.64 2.29
CA ALA A 345 7.53 20.57 3.30
C ALA A 345 7.27 19.46 4.35
N GLY A 346 8.22 18.55 4.56
CA GLY A 346 8.06 17.38 5.43
C GLY A 346 7.18 16.26 4.86
N GLY A 347 6.61 16.44 3.66
CA GLY A 347 5.85 15.43 2.95
C GLY A 347 6.72 14.45 2.16
N SER A 348 6.08 13.56 1.40
CA SER A 348 6.71 12.56 0.53
C SER A 348 5.81 12.32 -0.69
N TYR A 349 6.36 11.79 -1.78
CA TYR A 349 5.56 11.31 -2.90
C TYR A 349 5.45 9.79 -2.80
N VAL A 350 4.24 9.27 -2.97
CA VAL A 350 3.96 7.83 -2.91
C VAL A 350 3.57 7.31 -4.29
N VAL A 351 4.25 6.27 -4.74
CA VAL A 351 3.86 5.47 -5.90
C VAL A 351 3.20 4.21 -5.40
N VAL A 352 1.96 3.96 -5.85
CA VAL A 352 1.22 2.72 -5.60
C VAL A 352 1.13 1.92 -6.89
N ARG A 353 1.45 0.63 -6.84
CA ARG A 353 1.33 -0.30 -7.96
C ARG A 353 0.69 -1.60 -7.48
N ARG A 354 -0.43 -2.02 -8.09
CA ARG A 354 -0.92 -3.41 -7.94
C ARG A 354 -0.10 -4.29 -8.87
N ILE A 355 0.73 -5.16 -8.30
CA ILE A 355 1.57 -6.08 -9.04
C ILE A 355 1.07 -7.50 -8.77
N ARG A 356 0.35 -8.08 -9.73
CA ARG A 356 -0.07 -9.48 -9.64
C ARG A 356 1.15 -10.37 -9.86
N MET A 357 1.33 -11.35 -8.98
CA MET A 357 2.36 -12.37 -9.09
C MET A 357 1.79 -13.51 -9.94
N LEU A 358 2.52 -13.93 -10.97
CA LEU A 358 2.17 -15.09 -11.80
C LEU A 358 2.62 -16.35 -11.06
N LEU A 359 1.96 -16.65 -9.95
CA LEU A 359 2.38 -17.68 -8.98
C LEU A 359 2.51 -19.06 -9.63
N ASP A 360 1.57 -19.45 -10.49
CA ASP A 360 1.64 -20.73 -11.20
C ASP A 360 2.94 -20.85 -12.01
N ALA A 361 3.34 -19.81 -12.74
CA ALA A 361 4.59 -19.79 -13.51
C ALA A 361 5.84 -19.70 -12.62
N TRP A 362 5.73 -19.08 -11.44
CA TRP A 362 6.80 -18.95 -10.46
C TRP A 362 7.09 -20.27 -9.75
N ASP A 363 6.05 -20.99 -9.33
CA ASP A 363 6.16 -22.22 -8.54
C ASP A 363 6.61 -23.43 -9.38
N HIS A 364 6.53 -23.35 -10.71
CA HIS A 364 7.19 -24.28 -11.63
C HIS A 364 8.73 -24.13 -11.66
N LEU A 365 9.32 -23.05 -11.13
CA LEU A 365 10.76 -22.93 -11.01
C LEU A 365 11.29 -23.67 -9.77
N PRO A 366 12.36 -24.47 -9.88
CA PRO A 366 13.03 -25.01 -8.70
C PRO A 366 13.67 -23.88 -7.86
N PRO A 367 13.88 -24.08 -6.55
CA PRO A 367 14.30 -23.01 -5.64
C PRO A 367 15.58 -22.26 -6.04
N ASP A 368 16.58 -22.95 -6.57
CA ASP A 368 17.84 -22.33 -7.03
C ASP A 368 17.61 -21.32 -8.18
N ARG A 369 16.62 -21.59 -9.04
CA ARG A 369 16.23 -20.72 -10.16
C ARG A 369 15.43 -19.52 -9.66
N GLN A 370 14.56 -19.72 -8.67
CA GLN A 370 13.87 -18.64 -7.97
C GLN A 370 14.86 -17.72 -7.25
N GLU A 371 15.83 -18.29 -6.53
CA GLU A 371 16.90 -17.54 -5.86
C GLU A 371 17.80 -16.79 -6.85
N ARG A 372 18.13 -17.40 -8.00
CA ARG A 372 18.88 -16.74 -9.08
C ARG A 372 18.15 -15.54 -9.67
N VAL A 373 16.82 -15.61 -9.82
CA VAL A 373 15.98 -14.49 -10.30
C VAL A 373 16.03 -13.30 -9.34
N ILE A 374 16.04 -13.55 -8.04
CA ILE A 374 16.08 -12.46 -7.05
C ILE A 374 17.52 -11.97 -6.79
N GLY A 375 18.48 -12.89 -6.70
CA GLY A 375 19.84 -12.64 -6.20
C GLY A 375 20.01 -12.83 -4.69
N ARG A 376 18.98 -13.30 -3.98
CA ARG A 376 18.99 -13.66 -2.55
C ARG A 376 18.43 -15.06 -2.33
N ARG A 377 18.90 -15.74 -1.27
CA ARG A 377 18.36 -17.02 -0.82
C ARG A 377 16.94 -16.85 -0.27
N LYS A 378 16.04 -17.81 -0.52
CA LYS A 378 14.69 -17.81 0.05
C LYS A 378 14.70 -18.20 1.52
N THR A 379 15.61 -19.07 1.95
CA THR A 379 15.65 -19.59 3.32
C THR A 379 15.92 -18.50 4.36
N ASP A 380 16.99 -17.75 4.18
CA ASP A 380 17.52 -16.77 5.16
C ASP A 380 17.71 -15.36 4.58
N GLY A 381 17.28 -15.11 3.35
CA GLY A 381 17.34 -13.80 2.70
C GLY A 381 18.74 -13.33 2.34
N ALA A 382 19.82 -14.08 2.60
CA ALA A 382 21.19 -13.65 2.32
C ALA A 382 21.45 -13.47 0.81
N PRO A 383 22.34 -12.55 0.38
CA PRO A 383 22.67 -12.42 -1.03
C PRO A 383 23.40 -13.66 -1.54
N LEU A 384 23.26 -13.98 -2.82
CA LEU A 384 23.99 -15.11 -3.44
C LEU A 384 25.52 -14.89 -3.48
N SER A 385 26.00 -13.70 -3.14
CA SER A 385 27.41 -13.44 -2.84
C SER A 385 27.89 -14.05 -1.50
N GLY A 386 26.99 -14.44 -0.59
CA GLY A 386 27.29 -15.11 0.68
C GLY A 386 26.86 -14.33 1.93
N GLY A 387 27.08 -14.92 3.11
CA GLY A 387 26.74 -14.32 4.40
C GLY A 387 25.29 -14.57 4.84
N SER A 388 24.74 -13.61 5.59
CA SER A 388 23.39 -13.54 6.17
C SER A 388 22.50 -12.50 5.46
N GLU A 389 21.23 -12.38 5.86
CA GLU A 389 20.27 -11.40 5.32
C GLU A 389 20.88 -9.98 5.14
N THR A 390 21.42 -9.44 6.23
CA THR A 390 21.99 -8.08 6.32
C THR A 390 23.42 -7.95 5.80
N THR A 391 24.02 -9.03 5.27
CA THR A 391 25.34 -8.95 4.64
C THR A 391 25.27 -8.05 3.40
N LYS A 392 26.24 -7.14 3.28
CA LYS A 392 26.35 -6.23 2.14
C LYS A 392 26.41 -7.03 0.83
N VAL A 393 25.58 -6.63 -0.13
CA VAL A 393 25.53 -7.26 -1.45
C VAL A 393 26.84 -6.99 -2.19
N ASP A 394 27.52 -8.04 -2.63
CA ASP A 394 28.69 -7.92 -3.52
C ASP A 394 28.26 -8.24 -4.96
N LEU A 395 28.02 -7.17 -5.72
CA LEU A 395 27.64 -7.24 -7.13
C LEU A 395 28.83 -7.58 -8.07
N GLY A 396 30.07 -7.53 -7.59
CA GLY A 396 31.28 -7.87 -8.35
C GLY A 396 31.68 -9.33 -8.22
N LYS A 397 31.28 -10.02 -7.13
CA LYS A 397 31.69 -11.39 -6.84
C LYS A 397 31.39 -12.36 -7.98
N GLN A 398 32.42 -13.08 -8.40
CA GLN A 398 32.36 -14.20 -9.34
C GLN A 398 32.36 -15.54 -8.61
N LYS A 399 31.86 -16.56 -9.29
CA LYS A 399 31.97 -17.98 -8.94
C LYS A 399 33.26 -18.57 -9.54
N PRO A 400 33.66 -19.80 -9.18
CA PRO A 400 34.84 -20.46 -9.77
C PRO A 400 34.79 -20.65 -11.30
N ASP A 401 33.59 -20.63 -11.89
CA ASP A 401 33.37 -20.70 -13.35
C ASP A 401 33.46 -19.33 -14.07
N GLY A 402 33.84 -18.26 -13.35
CA GLY A 402 33.90 -16.89 -13.84
C GLY A 402 32.54 -16.18 -13.98
N SER A 403 31.42 -16.87 -13.77
CA SER A 403 30.10 -16.26 -13.80
C SER A 403 29.82 -15.44 -12.54
N LEU A 404 28.97 -14.40 -12.65
CA LEU A 404 28.59 -13.59 -11.49
C LEU A 404 27.79 -14.42 -10.46
N ALA A 405 28.12 -14.28 -9.17
CA ALA A 405 27.41 -14.94 -8.08
C ALA A 405 25.93 -14.51 -8.02
N ILE A 406 25.67 -13.23 -8.25
CA ILE A 406 24.36 -12.64 -8.46
C ILE A 406 24.21 -12.37 -9.96
N ALA A 407 23.21 -12.95 -10.62
CA ALA A 407 23.07 -12.86 -12.09
C ALA A 407 22.91 -11.41 -12.59
N GLY A 408 23.23 -11.18 -13.87
CA GLY A 408 23.14 -9.85 -14.50
C GLY A 408 21.72 -9.29 -14.55
N ASP A 409 20.73 -10.19 -14.65
CA ASP A 409 19.29 -9.92 -14.64
C ASP A 409 18.63 -10.09 -13.25
N ALA A 410 19.41 -10.34 -12.19
CA ALA A 410 18.85 -10.58 -10.86
C ALA A 410 18.20 -9.32 -10.28
N HIS A 411 16.98 -9.42 -9.75
CA HIS A 411 16.17 -8.29 -9.30
C HIS A 411 16.93 -7.33 -8.38
N ILE A 412 17.65 -7.83 -7.35
CA ILE A 412 18.42 -6.94 -6.44
C ILE A 412 19.55 -6.18 -7.14
N ARG A 413 20.14 -6.73 -8.21
CA ARG A 413 21.20 -6.06 -8.99
C ARG A 413 20.60 -4.96 -9.84
N VAL A 414 19.46 -5.23 -10.49
CA VAL A 414 18.81 -4.26 -11.38
C VAL A 414 18.18 -3.13 -10.56
N ALA A 415 17.65 -3.42 -9.37
CA ALA A 415 17.05 -2.44 -8.45
C ALA A 415 18.05 -1.68 -7.56
N ALA A 416 19.31 -2.11 -7.45
CA ALA A 416 20.30 -1.51 -6.54
C ALA A 416 20.51 0.01 -6.79
N PRO A 417 20.70 0.84 -5.75
CA PRO A 417 21.03 2.26 -5.93
C PRO A 417 22.29 2.48 -6.78
N GLU A 418 23.33 1.66 -6.62
CA GLU A 418 24.56 1.68 -7.42
C GLU A 418 24.29 1.43 -8.92
N ALA A 419 23.21 0.70 -9.23
CA ALA A 419 22.79 0.41 -10.59
C ALA A 419 21.87 1.50 -11.18
N ASN A 420 21.41 2.46 -10.36
CA ASN A 420 20.39 3.46 -10.72
C ASN A 420 20.81 4.90 -10.34
N GLY A 421 22.11 5.20 -10.32
CA GLY A 421 22.62 6.57 -10.06
C GLY A 421 22.33 7.08 -8.65
N GLY A 422 22.24 6.18 -7.66
CA GLY A 422 21.86 6.50 -6.29
C GLY A 422 20.35 6.55 -6.03
N ALA A 423 19.51 6.33 -7.05
CA ALA A 423 18.05 6.35 -6.90
C ALA A 423 17.60 5.35 -5.82
N THR A 424 16.81 5.84 -4.87
CA THR A 424 16.41 5.11 -3.66
C THR A 424 14.94 5.38 -3.35
N MET A 425 14.24 4.40 -2.80
CA MET A 425 12.87 4.55 -2.31
C MET A 425 12.66 3.67 -1.06
N LEU A 426 11.81 4.11 -0.14
CA LEU A 426 11.37 3.31 1.00
C LEU A 426 10.14 2.49 0.58
N ARG A 427 10.27 1.15 0.54
CA ARG A 427 9.21 0.25 0.10
C ARG A 427 8.41 -0.26 1.30
N ARG A 428 7.10 0.01 1.35
CA ARG A 428 6.20 -0.34 2.47
C ARG A 428 4.88 -0.93 1.96
N GLY A 429 5.00 -1.99 1.18
CA GLY A 429 3.85 -2.65 0.55
C GLY A 429 3.06 -3.60 1.46
N PHE A 430 2.01 -4.17 0.90
CA PHE A 430 1.21 -5.25 1.48
C PHE A 430 1.04 -6.37 0.46
N SER A 431 1.01 -7.63 0.89
CA SER A 431 0.54 -8.72 0.02
C SER A 431 -0.97 -8.61 -0.21
N PHE A 432 -1.49 -9.08 -1.34
CA PHE A 432 -2.94 -9.20 -1.57
C PHE A 432 -3.31 -10.57 -2.15
N HIS A 433 -4.54 -10.99 -1.91
CA HIS A 433 -5.19 -12.11 -2.56
C HIS A 433 -6.70 -11.83 -2.58
N ASP A 434 -7.26 -11.63 -3.77
CA ASP A 434 -8.66 -11.25 -3.99
C ASP A 434 -9.47 -12.39 -4.65
N GLY A 435 -9.02 -13.64 -4.45
CA GLY A 435 -9.63 -14.84 -5.03
C GLY A 435 -8.89 -15.35 -6.28
N PHE A 436 -9.63 -15.94 -7.21
CA PHE A 436 -9.13 -16.58 -8.42
C PHE A 436 -9.79 -15.99 -9.67
N ALA A 437 -9.04 -15.91 -10.76
CA ALA A 437 -9.54 -15.54 -12.08
C ALA A 437 -10.32 -16.71 -12.72
N ALA A 438 -10.99 -16.44 -13.85
CA ALA A 438 -11.85 -17.42 -14.53
C ALA A 438 -11.10 -18.64 -15.09
N ASP A 439 -9.77 -18.53 -15.28
CA ASP A 439 -8.86 -19.61 -15.67
C ASP A 439 -8.32 -20.41 -14.46
N GLY A 440 -8.72 -20.05 -13.24
CA GLY A 440 -8.24 -20.65 -12.00
C GLY A 440 -6.94 -20.05 -11.47
N ALA A 441 -6.30 -19.11 -12.18
CA ALA A 441 -5.07 -18.47 -11.70
C ALA A 441 -5.38 -17.53 -10.51
N PRO A 442 -4.54 -17.48 -9.47
CA PRO A 442 -4.78 -16.60 -8.33
C PRO A 442 -4.70 -15.12 -8.72
N ASP A 443 -5.68 -14.31 -8.28
CA ASP A 443 -5.55 -12.85 -8.26
C ASP A 443 -4.84 -12.46 -6.95
N ALA A 444 -3.53 -12.73 -6.92
CA ALA A 444 -2.67 -12.53 -5.75
C ALA A 444 -1.36 -11.84 -6.14
N GLY A 445 -0.75 -11.12 -5.20
CA GLY A 445 0.52 -10.47 -5.43
C GLY A 445 0.87 -9.42 -4.38
N LEU A 446 1.43 -8.31 -4.84
CA LEU A 446 1.92 -7.22 -4.00
C LEU A 446 1.20 -5.89 -4.34
N LEU A 447 0.59 -5.26 -3.34
CA LEU A 447 0.31 -3.83 -3.33
C LEU A 447 1.62 -3.13 -3.00
N PHE A 448 2.40 -2.85 -4.04
CA PHE A 448 3.68 -2.19 -3.90
C PHE A 448 3.44 -0.70 -3.62
N VAL A 449 4.01 -0.22 -2.51
CA VAL A 449 3.94 1.18 -2.09
C VAL A 449 5.37 1.66 -1.88
N ALA A 450 5.78 2.69 -2.61
CA ALA A 450 7.12 3.27 -2.54
C ALA A 450 7.08 4.76 -2.22
N TRP A 451 7.83 5.15 -1.19
CA TRP A 451 7.96 6.50 -0.66
C TRP A 451 9.29 7.12 -1.07
N GLN A 452 9.25 8.35 -1.59
CA GLN A 452 10.44 9.10 -1.99
C GLN A 452 10.20 10.62 -2.02
N ALA A 453 11.26 11.41 -1.87
CA ALA A 453 11.23 12.86 -1.97
C ALA A 453 10.95 13.36 -3.41
N ASP A 454 11.31 12.56 -4.43
CA ASP A 454 10.98 12.80 -5.84
C ASP A 454 10.89 11.47 -6.61
N PRO A 455 9.73 11.10 -7.22
CA PRO A 455 9.59 9.89 -8.03
C PRO A 455 10.55 9.80 -9.21
N ARG A 456 11.10 10.93 -9.69
CA ARG A 456 12.12 10.99 -10.75
C ARG A 456 13.51 10.57 -10.28
N GLN A 457 13.74 10.60 -8.96
CA GLN A 457 14.99 10.18 -8.29
C GLN A 457 14.81 8.91 -7.44
N GLY A 458 13.64 8.29 -7.47
CA GLY A 458 13.31 7.05 -6.76
C GLY A 458 12.70 6.01 -7.71
N PHE A 459 11.38 5.82 -7.64
CA PHE A 459 10.65 4.82 -8.43
C PHE A 459 10.94 4.81 -9.94
N THR A 460 10.91 5.99 -10.60
CA THR A 460 10.91 6.07 -12.08
C THR A 460 12.18 5.50 -12.73
N PRO A 461 13.41 5.92 -12.37
CA PRO A 461 14.62 5.36 -12.97
C PRO A 461 14.78 3.85 -12.70
N VAL A 462 14.44 3.41 -11.48
CA VAL A 462 14.48 1.99 -11.11
C VAL A 462 13.50 1.17 -11.95
N GLN A 463 12.23 1.54 -12.01
CA GLN A 463 11.21 0.81 -12.79
C GLN A 463 11.54 0.82 -14.29
N ARG A 464 12.09 1.91 -14.84
CA ARG A 464 12.58 1.95 -16.24
C ARG A 464 13.67 0.91 -16.52
N LYS A 465 14.49 0.60 -15.53
CA LYS A 465 15.55 -0.42 -15.65
C LYS A 465 14.99 -1.83 -15.47
N LEU A 466 14.07 -2.02 -14.53
CA LEU A 466 13.37 -3.30 -14.32
C LEU A 466 12.61 -3.74 -15.56
N ASP A 467 11.83 -2.82 -16.16
CA ASP A 467 11.00 -3.04 -17.37
C ASP A 467 11.72 -3.69 -18.57
N ARG A 468 13.06 -3.56 -18.64
CA ARG A 468 13.87 -4.10 -19.74
C ARG A 468 14.94 -5.11 -19.34
N GLY A 469 15.27 -5.19 -18.05
CA GLY A 469 16.48 -5.89 -17.58
C GLY A 469 16.28 -6.84 -16.41
N ASP A 470 15.09 -6.90 -15.80
CA ASP A 470 14.83 -7.70 -14.62
C ASP A 470 14.25 -9.09 -14.95
N GLY A 471 14.97 -10.12 -14.51
CA GLY A 471 14.56 -11.52 -14.62
C GLY A 471 13.30 -11.86 -13.83
N LEU A 472 12.87 -11.03 -12.88
CA LEU A 472 11.61 -11.20 -12.15
C LEU A 472 10.40 -10.69 -12.95
N SER A 473 10.55 -9.74 -13.88
CA SER A 473 9.44 -9.11 -14.60
C SER A 473 8.55 -10.11 -15.35
N ARG A 474 9.10 -11.23 -15.84
CA ARG A 474 8.33 -12.31 -16.49
C ARG A 474 7.39 -13.10 -15.55
N PHE A 475 7.47 -12.88 -14.24
CA PHE A 475 6.60 -13.47 -13.22
C PHE A 475 5.67 -12.43 -12.57
N LEU A 476 5.63 -11.21 -13.10
CA LEU A 476 4.86 -10.10 -12.56
C LEU A 476 3.97 -9.49 -13.64
N ARG A 477 2.81 -8.94 -13.24
CA ARG A 477 1.98 -8.08 -14.09
C ARG A 477 1.57 -6.84 -13.32
N HIS A 478 1.94 -5.66 -13.82
CA HIS A 478 1.48 -4.39 -13.25
C HIS A 478 0.07 -4.09 -13.76
N GLU A 479 -0.92 -4.08 -12.86
CA GLU A 479 -2.35 -3.99 -13.21
C GLU A 479 -3.05 -2.72 -12.72
N SER A 480 -2.39 -1.94 -11.87
CA SER A 480 -2.82 -0.60 -11.47
C SER A 480 -1.59 0.22 -11.10
N SER A 481 -1.72 1.53 -11.26
CA SER A 481 -0.72 2.53 -10.95
C SER A 481 -1.40 3.78 -10.41
N ALA A 482 -0.81 4.40 -9.40
CA ALA A 482 -1.20 5.73 -8.94
C ALA A 482 0.03 6.45 -8.34
N LEU A 483 0.03 7.78 -8.42
CA LEU A 483 1.07 8.64 -7.86
C LEU A 483 0.41 9.81 -7.11
N PHE A 484 0.73 9.95 -5.83
CA PHE A 484 0.15 10.96 -4.95
C PHE A 484 1.23 11.76 -4.21
N ALA A 485 0.95 13.03 -3.95
CA ALA A 485 1.72 13.91 -3.10
C ALA A 485 1.13 13.87 -1.69
N VAL A 486 1.88 13.33 -0.74
CA VAL A 486 1.49 13.20 0.67
C VAL A 486 2.16 14.34 1.43
N PRO A 487 1.43 15.37 1.90
CA PRO A 487 2.03 16.49 2.60
C PRO A 487 2.65 16.05 3.93
N GLY A 488 3.37 16.96 4.59
CA GLY A 488 3.80 16.77 5.98
C GLY A 488 2.63 16.47 6.92
N GLY A 489 2.97 16.04 8.13
CA GLY A 489 1.98 15.87 9.20
C GLY A 489 1.39 17.21 9.66
N CYS A 490 0.48 17.18 10.63
CA CYS A 490 -0.15 18.38 11.18
C CYS A 490 0.00 18.45 12.69
N ALA A 491 0.13 19.67 13.24
CA ALA A 491 0.10 19.90 14.68
C ALA A 491 -1.32 19.67 15.25
N PRO A 492 -1.47 19.44 16.57
CA PRO A 492 -2.76 19.45 17.23
C PRO A 492 -3.54 20.75 16.93
N GLY A 493 -4.80 20.63 16.54
CA GLY A 493 -5.64 21.75 16.12
C GLY A 493 -5.50 22.18 14.64
N GLU A 494 -4.49 21.67 13.92
CA GLU A 494 -4.42 21.77 12.45
C GLU A 494 -5.05 20.52 11.79
N TYR A 495 -4.97 20.46 10.45
CA TYR A 495 -5.40 19.30 9.66
C TYR A 495 -4.44 19.03 8.50
N VAL A 496 -4.41 17.78 8.03
CA VAL A 496 -3.50 17.36 6.96
C VAL A 496 -3.83 18.10 5.67
N GLY A 497 -2.81 18.67 5.02
CA GLY A 497 -2.97 19.47 3.80
C GLY A 497 -3.42 20.91 4.02
N ARG A 498 -3.51 21.41 5.27
CA ARG A 498 -3.86 22.81 5.57
C ARG A 498 -3.10 23.84 4.74
N ARG A 499 -1.78 23.69 4.61
CA ARG A 499 -0.92 24.63 3.87
C ARG A 499 -1.19 24.66 2.36
N LEU A 500 -1.77 23.60 1.80
CA LEU A 500 -2.27 23.55 0.43
C LEU A 500 -3.66 24.16 0.30
N LEU A 501 -4.54 23.91 1.28
CA LEU A 501 -5.98 24.17 1.15
C LEU A 501 -6.44 25.51 1.73
N GLU A 502 -5.61 26.16 2.56
CA GLU A 502 -5.80 27.54 3.07
C GLU A 502 -4.70 28.53 2.61
N GLY A 503 -3.70 28.06 1.87
CA GLY A 503 -2.55 28.87 1.38
C GLY A 503 -2.76 29.61 0.07
#